data_AF-A0A934ZS87-F1
#
_entry.id   AF-A0A934ZS87-F1
#
_cell.length_a   1.000
_cell.length_b   1.000
_cell.length_c   1.000
_cell.angle_alpha   90.00
_cell.angle_beta   90.00
_cell.angle_gamma   90.00
#
_symmetry.space_group_name_H-M   'P 1'
#
loop_
_entity.id
_entity.type
_entity.pdbx_description
1 polymer ?
#
loop_
_entity_poly.entity_id
_entity_poly.type
_entity_poly.pdbx_seq_one_letter_code
_entity_poly.pdbx_strand_id
1 'polypeptide(L)'
;MTKSVVHDVGGVRIRLPRVEDLLVMKAIAGRPKDLEDIRGLLAAHSSVDVVEARGSIREFAIASSMPDMLDEFDKLVERARER
;
A
#
# COMPACT_ATOMS: atom_id res chain seq x y z
N MET A 1 -14.91 -2.45 9.67
CA MET A 1 -15.73 -1.79 8.62
C MET A 1 -15.04 -2.07 7.29
N THR A 2 -15.66 -2.86 6.41
CA THR A 2 -15.01 -3.41 5.22
C THR A 2 -14.79 -2.32 4.17
N LYS A 3 -13.55 -1.84 4.04
CA LYS A 3 -13.15 -0.81 3.08
C LYS A 3 -12.82 -1.49 1.74
N SER A 4 -13.85 -1.78 0.95
CA SER A 4 -13.71 -2.40 -0.38
C SER A 4 -14.47 -1.59 -1.43
N VAL A 5 -13.90 -1.44 -2.61
CA VAL A 5 -14.48 -0.69 -3.74
C VAL A 5 -14.91 -1.67 -4.83
N VAL A 6 -16.03 -1.40 -5.50
CA VAL A 6 -16.48 -2.22 -6.63
C VAL A 6 -15.75 -1.76 -7.90
N HIS A 7 -15.13 -2.71 -8.60
CA HIS A 7 -14.52 -2.53 -9.90
C HIS A 7 -15.25 -3.36 -10.95
N ASP A 8 -15.40 -2.83 -12.16
CA ASP A 8 -15.82 -3.62 -13.32
C ASP A 8 -14.57 -4.14 -14.04
N VAL A 9 -14.50 -5.46 -14.18
CA VAL A 9 -13.41 -6.14 -14.88
C VAL A 9 -14.04 -7.04 -15.93
N GLY A 10 -14.03 -6.60 -17.18
CA GLY A 10 -14.61 -7.36 -18.30
C GLY A 10 -16.11 -7.62 -18.16
N GLY A 11 -16.88 -6.68 -17.59
CA GLY A 11 -18.31 -6.82 -17.34
C GLY A 11 -18.67 -7.57 -16.05
N VAL A 12 -17.67 -7.99 -15.27
CA VAL A 12 -17.85 -8.62 -13.95
C VAL A 12 -17.57 -7.60 -12.86
N ARG A 13 -18.55 -7.38 -11.97
CA ARG A 13 -18.40 -6.50 -10.81
C ARG A 13 -17.77 -7.23 -9.63
N ILE A 14 -16.56 -6.83 -9.24
CA ILE A 14 -15.77 -7.44 -8.18
C ILE A 14 -15.50 -6.41 -7.10
N ARG A 15 -15.59 -6.80 -5.82
CA ARG A 15 -15.12 -5.96 -4.71
C ARG A 15 -13.63 -6.20 -4.48
N LEU A 16 -12.83 -5.15 -4.61
CA LEU A 16 -11.41 -5.17 -4.31
C LEU A 16 -11.11 -4.31 -3.09
N PRO A 17 -10.03 -4.59 -2.33
CA PRO A 17 -9.52 -3.67 -1.32
C PRO A 17 -9.21 -2.30 -1.94
N ARG A 18 -9.24 -1.24 -1.15
CA ARG A 18 -8.73 0.05 -1.63
C ARG A 18 -7.23 -0.04 -1.86
N VAL A 19 -6.69 0.88 -2.64
CA VAL A 19 -5.25 0.93 -2.92
C VAL A 19 -4.45 1.12 -1.64
N GLU A 20 -4.92 1.94 -0.69
CA GLU A 20 -4.29 2.13 0.62
C GLU A 20 -4.18 0.82 1.40
N ASP A 21 -5.24 -0.01 1.36
CA ASP A 21 -5.27 -1.29 2.05
C ASP A 21 -4.27 -2.27 1.40
N LEU A 22 -4.14 -2.24 0.07
CA LEU A 22 -3.12 -3.02 -0.65
C LEU A 22 -1.71 -2.57 -0.31
N LEU A 23 -1.46 -1.26 -0.19
CA LEU A 23 -0.15 -0.73 0.24
C LEU A 23 0.23 -1.26 1.62
N VAL A 24 -0.70 -1.23 2.59
CA VAL A 24 -0.50 -1.77 3.94
C VAL A 24 -0.17 -3.26 3.89
N MET A 25 -0.98 -4.06 3.21
CA MET A 25 -0.78 -5.51 3.14
C MET A 25 0.55 -5.89 2.49
N LYS A 26 0.95 -5.16 1.43
CA LYS A 26 2.21 -5.38 0.73
C LYS A 26 3.42 -4.99 1.59
N ALA A 27 3.33 -3.86 2.31
CA ALA A 27 4.40 -3.39 3.19
C ALA A 27 4.63 -4.38 4.35
N ILE A 28 3.56 -4.92 4.92
CA ILE A 28 3.64 -5.94 5.97
C ILE A 28 4.28 -7.24 5.46
N ALA A 29 3.96 -7.66 4.22
CA ALA A 29 4.52 -8.87 3.63
C ALA A 29 6.01 -8.74 3.30
N GLY A 30 6.47 -7.56 2.86
CA GLY A 30 7.89 -7.19 2.77
C GLY A 30 8.76 -8.01 1.80
N ARG A 31 8.20 -8.85 0.93
CA ARG A 31 9.01 -9.63 -0.03
C ARG A 31 9.46 -8.72 -1.19
N PRO A 32 10.56 -9.03 -1.89
CA PRO A 32 11.02 -8.23 -3.03
C PRO A 32 9.94 -7.92 -4.06
N LYS A 33 9.05 -8.89 -4.33
CA LYS A 33 7.92 -8.71 -5.24
C LYS A 33 6.86 -7.75 -4.70
N ASP A 34 6.60 -7.75 -3.39
CA ASP A 34 5.63 -6.84 -2.80
C ASP A 34 6.12 -5.38 -2.85
N LEU A 35 7.44 -5.15 -2.76
CA LEU A 35 8.03 -3.82 -2.96
C LEU A 35 7.88 -3.33 -4.41
N GLU A 36 8.00 -4.24 -5.40
CA GLU A 36 7.68 -3.92 -6.80
C GLU A 36 6.21 -3.56 -6.98
N ASP A 37 5.31 -4.33 -6.36
CA ASP A 37 3.87 -4.11 -6.45
C ASP A 37 3.49 -2.76 -5.83
N ILE A 38 4.09 -2.38 -4.68
CA ILE A 38 3.91 -1.05 -4.08
C ILE A 38 4.31 0.05 -5.05
N ARG A 39 5.46 -0.08 -5.73
CA ARG A 39 5.88 0.90 -6.74
C ARG A 39 4.87 1.00 -7.89
N GLY A 40 4.36 -0.14 -8.35
CA GLY A 40 3.34 -0.18 -9.39
C GLY A 40 2.05 0.51 -8.97
N LEU A 41 1.59 0.26 -7.73
CA LEU A 41 0.38 0.90 -7.17
C LEU A 41 0.55 2.41 -7.02
N LEU A 42 1.68 2.87 -6.48
CA LEU A 42 1.98 4.30 -6.34
C LEU A 42 2.05 5.01 -7.70
N ALA A 43 2.61 4.35 -8.72
CA ALA A 43 2.67 4.90 -10.08
C ALA A 43 1.31 4.93 -10.78
N ALA A 44 0.46 3.92 -10.55
CA ALA A 44 -0.86 3.83 -11.18
C ALA A 44 -1.93 4.69 -10.49
N HIS A 45 -1.73 5.04 -9.21
CA HIS A 45 -2.72 5.73 -8.39
C HIS A 45 -2.10 6.95 -7.70
N SER A 46 -1.90 8.04 -8.45
CA SER A 46 -1.30 9.28 -7.94
C SER A 46 -2.12 9.98 -6.83
N SER A 47 -3.42 9.67 -6.72
CA SER A 47 -4.32 10.22 -5.70
C SER A 47 -4.45 9.35 -4.45
N VAL A 48 -3.66 8.27 -4.31
CA VAL A 48 -3.72 7.37 -3.16
C VAL A 48 -3.34 8.10 -1.87
N ASP A 49 -4.09 7.86 -0.78
CA ASP A 49 -3.77 8.43 0.53
C ASP A 49 -2.65 7.64 1.21
N VAL A 50 -1.42 8.00 0.87
CA VAL A 50 -0.21 7.42 1.46
C VAL A 50 -0.11 7.68 2.96
N VAL A 51 -0.68 8.79 3.47
CA VAL A 51 -0.63 9.12 4.90
C VAL A 51 -1.51 8.16 5.70
N GLU A 52 -2.70 7.83 5.19
CA GLU A 52 -3.56 6.81 5.78
C GLU A 52 -2.83 5.45 5.86
N ALA A 53 -2.28 4.98 4.73
CA ALA A 53 -1.56 3.71 4.67
C ALA A 53 -0.35 3.67 5.63
N ARG A 54 0.47 4.74 5.63
CA ARG A 54 1.63 4.88 6.52
C ARG A 54 1.23 4.83 7.99
N GLY A 55 0.08 5.41 8.36
CA GLY A 55 -0.47 5.34 9.71
C GLY A 55 -0.68 3.90 10.17
N SER A 56 -1.35 3.08 9.36
CA SER A 56 -1.57 1.66 9.66
C SER A 56 -0.28 0.83 9.70
N ILE A 57 0.64 1.08 8.77
CA ILE A 57 1.96 0.41 8.76
C ILE A 57 2.72 0.72 10.04
N ARG A 58 2.70 1.98 10.51
CA ARG A 58 3.36 2.39 11.75
C ARG A 58 2.79 1.64 12.97
N GLU A 59 1.47 1.54 13.08
CA GLU A 59 0.82 0.80 14.18
C GLU A 59 1.26 -0.66 14.18
N PHE A 60 1.30 -1.30 13.00
CA PHE A 60 1.76 -2.68 12.85
C PHE A 60 3.24 -2.84 13.21
N ALA A 61 4.10 -1.93 12.74
CA ALA A 61 5.54 -1.92 13.01
C ALA A 61 5.83 -1.81 14.51
N ILE A 62 5.09 -0.96 15.23
CA ILE A 62 5.17 -0.84 16.69
C ILE A 62 4.75 -2.15 17.35
N ALA A 63 3.59 -2.70 16.99
CA ALA A 63 3.06 -3.93 17.59
C ALA A 63 3.98 -5.15 17.34
N SER A 64 4.66 -5.17 16.19
CA SER A 64 5.52 -6.27 15.77
C SER A 64 7.00 -6.04 16.09
N SER A 65 7.37 -4.89 16.67
CA SER A 65 8.76 -4.48 16.92
C SER A 65 9.66 -4.51 15.66
N MET A 66 9.10 -4.10 14.52
CA MET A 66 9.77 -4.07 13.20
C MET A 66 9.80 -2.63 12.63
N PRO A 67 10.59 -1.71 13.22
CA PRO A 67 10.59 -0.31 12.81
C PRO A 67 11.08 -0.08 11.37
N ASP A 68 12.00 -0.91 10.89
CA ASP A 68 12.63 -0.80 9.56
C ASP A 68 11.62 -0.86 8.40
N MET A 69 10.46 -1.50 8.61
CA MET A 69 9.37 -1.57 7.63
C MET A 69 8.87 -0.17 7.23
N LEU A 70 8.82 0.76 8.19
CA LEU A 70 8.35 2.11 7.95
C LEU A 70 9.35 2.90 7.10
N ASP A 71 10.64 2.73 7.37
CA ASP A 71 11.72 3.38 6.62
C ASP A 71 11.77 2.88 5.17
N GLU A 72 11.53 1.59 4.94
CA GLU A 72 11.46 1.04 3.59
C GLU A 72 10.26 1.57 2.81
N PHE A 73 9.09 1.66 3.46
CA PHE A 73 7.90 2.24 2.86
C PHE A 73 8.10 3.72 2.50
N ASP A 74 8.70 4.50 3.41
CA ASP A 74 8.97 5.93 3.18
C ASP A 74 9.91 6.14 1.98
N LYS A 75 10.98 5.35 1.86
CA LYS A 75 11.88 5.37 0.69
C LYS A 75 11.17 5.06 -0.63
N LEU A 76 10.19 4.15 -0.62
CA LEU A 76 9.41 3.82 -1.82
C LEU A 76 8.51 4.99 -2.23
N VAL A 77 7.90 5.67 -1.26
CA VAL A 77 7.04 6.84 -1.48
C VAL A 77 7.84 8.02 -2.02
N GLU A 78 9.00 8.32 -1.45
CA GLU A 78 9.89 9.39 -1.91
C GLU A 78 10.28 9.18 -3.38
N ARG A 79 10.77 7.99 -3.72
CA ARG A 79 11.15 7.63 -5.11
C ARG A 79 9.98 7.71 -6.10
N ALA A 80 8.75 7.48 -5.64
CA ALA A 80 7.57 7.58 -6.48
C ALA A 80 7.18 9.05 -6.76
N ARG A 81 7.51 9.97 -5.86
CA ARG A 81 7.21 11.42 -5.98
C ARG A 81 8.26 12.19 -6.78
N GLU A 82 9.47 11.66 -6.92
CA GLU A 82 10.56 12.26 -7.71
C GLU A 82 10.40 12.07 -9.23
N ARG A 83 9.33 11.39 -9.69
CA ARG A 83 9.04 11.09 -11.09
C ARG A 83 7.84 11.89 -11.58
#